data_AF-A0AAV0CI51-F1
#
_entry.id   AF-A0AAV0CI51-F1
#
_cell.length_a   1.000
_cell.length_b   1.000
_cell.length_c   1.000
_cell.angle_alpha   90.00
_cell.angle_beta   90.00
_cell.angle_gamma   90.00
#
_symmetry.space_group_name_H-M   'P 1'
#
loop_
_entity.id
_entity.type
_entity.pdbx_description
1 polymer ?
#
loop_
_entity_poly.entity_id
_entity_poly.type
_entity_poly.pdbx_seq_one_letter_code
_entity_poly.pdbx_strand_id
1 'polypeptide(L)'
;MIRSTIQSKIQNTAFLRFKCGIGGPLINRHAEVIGVSFFASYFTPFLPINIVSKWLKHYREFGKYCRPWLGIEVSNLFTVEVCIWERIIQKFCDLKNGIIVDEVRSGRFLR
;
A
#
# COMPACT_ATOMS: atom_id res chain seq x y z
N MET A 1 -23.11 8.01 17.47
CA MET A 1 -24.18 7.56 16.56
C MET A 1 -23.92 7.86 15.07
N ILE A 2 -23.10 8.86 14.69
CA ILE A 2 -22.87 9.22 13.27
C ILE A 2 -21.76 8.39 12.58
N ARG A 3 -20.75 7.90 13.33
CA ARG A 3 -19.65 7.08 12.78
C ARG A 3 -20.05 5.65 12.40
N SER A 4 -21.08 5.08 13.04
CA SER A 4 -21.58 3.73 12.74
C SER A 4 -22.37 3.65 11.42
N THR A 5 -22.97 4.77 11.00
CA THR A 5 -23.83 4.82 9.80
C THR A 5 -23.04 4.94 8.50
N ILE A 6 -21.84 5.54 8.54
CA ILE A 6 -20.94 5.58 7.37
C ILE A 6 -20.31 4.20 7.15
N GLN A 7 -19.92 3.52 8.24
CA GLN A 7 -19.41 2.15 8.17
C GLN A 7 -20.48 1.20 7.61
N SER A 8 -21.74 1.29 8.07
CA SER A 8 -22.81 0.40 7.61
C SER A 8 -23.29 0.63 6.18
N LYS A 9 -23.19 1.86 5.66
CA LYS A 9 -23.57 2.17 4.26
C LYS A 9 -22.58 1.68 3.21
N ILE A 10 -21.33 1.42 3.58
CA ILE A 10 -20.33 0.80 2.69
C ILE A 10 -20.51 -0.73 2.67
N GLN A 11 -21.07 -1.33 3.73
CA GLN A 11 -21.23 -2.79 3.83
C GLN A 11 -22.40 -3.36 3.01
N ASN A 12 -23.34 -2.53 2.54
CA ASN A 12 -24.55 -3.00 1.84
C ASN A 12 -24.47 -2.98 0.30
N THR A 13 -23.28 -2.84 -0.28
CA THR A 13 -23.12 -3.18 -1.70
C THR A 13 -22.72 -4.65 -1.75
N ALA A 14 -23.69 -5.51 -2.05
CA ALA A 14 -23.46 -6.91 -2.38
C ALA A 14 -22.58 -7.00 -3.64
N PHE A 15 -21.28 -6.80 -3.48
CA PHE A 15 -20.29 -7.04 -4.53
C PHE A 15 -19.62 -8.38 -4.22
N LEU A 16 -20.27 -9.42 -4.73
CA LEU A 16 -19.75 -10.75 -5.05
C LEU A 16 -18.37 -11.06 -4.46
N ARG A 17 -18.39 -11.85 -3.39
CA ARG A 17 -17.26 -12.44 -2.65
C ARG A 17 -16.47 -13.47 -3.47
N PHE A 18 -16.41 -13.30 -4.77
CA PHE A 18 -15.85 -14.23 -5.74
C PHE A 18 -14.64 -13.58 -6.41
N LYS A 19 -13.61 -14.37 -6.69
CA LYS A 19 -12.42 -13.95 -7.44
C LYS A 19 -12.73 -13.30 -8.80
N CYS A 20 -13.96 -13.41 -9.31
CA CYS A 20 -14.39 -12.88 -10.60
C CYS A 20 -14.35 -11.34 -10.70
N GLY A 21 -14.40 -10.61 -9.58
CA GLY A 21 -14.33 -9.14 -9.60
C GLY A 21 -12.91 -8.56 -9.60
N ILE A 22 -11.87 -9.39 -9.51
CA ILE A 22 -10.47 -8.94 -9.42
C ILE A 22 -10.04 -8.31 -10.75
N GLY A 23 -9.41 -7.14 -10.68
CA GLY A 23 -8.98 -6.40 -11.87
C GLY A 23 -10.11 -5.64 -12.58
N GLY A 24 -11.36 -5.82 -12.18
CA GLY A 24 -12.50 -5.09 -12.72
C GLY A 24 -12.60 -3.65 -12.19
N PRO A 25 -13.33 -2.76 -12.89
CA PRO A 25 -13.54 -1.40 -12.44
C PRO A 25 -14.44 -1.35 -11.20
N LEU A 26 -14.05 -0.54 -10.24
CA LEU A 26 -14.90 -0.12 -9.13
C LEU A 26 -15.58 1.19 -9.51
N ILE A 27 -16.91 1.23 -9.44
CA ILE A 27 -17.74 2.31 -9.98
C ILE A 27 -18.56 2.96 -8.85
N ASN A 28 -18.70 4.30 -8.87
CA ASN A 28 -19.54 5.03 -7.92
C ASN A 28 -21.00 5.15 -8.39
N ARG A 29 -21.84 5.85 -7.61
CA ARG A 29 -23.28 6.02 -7.93
C ARG A 29 -23.56 6.86 -9.18
N HIS A 30 -22.58 7.59 -9.68
CA HIS A 30 -22.67 8.39 -10.90
C HIS A 30 -22.09 7.66 -12.13
N ALA A 31 -21.87 6.34 -12.02
CA ALA A 31 -21.24 5.52 -13.06
C ALA A 31 -19.77 5.91 -13.38
N GLU A 32 -19.09 6.61 -12.47
CA GLU A 32 -17.68 6.97 -12.64
C GLU A 32 -16.77 5.87 -12.09
N VAL A 33 -15.71 5.53 -12.82
CA VAL A 33 -14.68 4.60 -12.34
C VAL A 33 -13.85 5.28 -11.26
N ILE A 34 -13.88 4.74 -10.05
CA ILE A 34 -13.12 5.24 -8.90
C ILE A 34 -11.90 4.39 -8.57
N GLY A 35 -11.79 3.19 -9.16
CA GLY A 35 -10.62 2.35 -9.00
C GLY A 35 -10.70 1.00 -9.68
N VAL A 36 -9.77 0.11 -9.32
CA VAL A 36 -9.68 -1.27 -9.81
C VAL A 36 -9.71 -2.22 -8.62
N SER A 37 -10.62 -3.18 -8.62
CA SER A 37 -10.87 -4.07 -7.48
C SER A 37 -9.76 -5.11 -7.28
N PHE A 38 -9.42 -5.38 -6.02
CA PHE A 38 -8.55 -6.46 -5.58
C PHE A 38 -9.27 -7.40 -4.62
N PHE A 39 -8.69 -8.58 -4.41
CA PHE A 39 -9.24 -9.58 -3.50
C PHE A 39 -8.67 -9.42 -2.09
N ALA A 40 -9.55 -9.36 -1.10
CA ALA A 40 -9.23 -9.65 0.30
C ALA A 40 -10.40 -10.36 0.99
N SER A 41 -10.14 -10.96 2.15
CA SER A 41 -11.12 -11.80 2.85
C SER A 41 -12.21 -11.01 3.58
N TYR A 42 -11.91 -9.79 4.04
CA TYR A 42 -12.80 -9.02 4.94
C TYR A 42 -13.37 -7.74 4.34
N PHE A 43 -12.78 -7.24 3.26
CA PHE A 43 -13.20 -6.01 2.57
C PHE A 43 -12.78 -6.10 1.10
N THR A 44 -13.26 -5.17 0.28
CA THR A 44 -12.85 -5.04 -1.13
C THR A 44 -11.77 -3.96 -1.24
N PRO A 45 -10.48 -4.30 -1.16
CA PRO A 45 -9.43 -3.35 -1.51
C PRO A 45 -9.57 -2.95 -2.97
N PHE A 46 -9.15 -1.73 -3.31
CA PHE A 46 -9.09 -1.28 -4.69
C PHE A 46 -7.88 -0.39 -4.92
N LEU A 47 -7.37 -0.37 -6.15
CA LEU A 47 -6.40 0.63 -6.61
C LEU A 47 -7.15 1.91 -6.98
N PRO A 48 -6.89 3.05 -6.33
CA PRO A 48 -7.52 4.31 -6.69
C PRO A 48 -7.24 4.70 -8.15
N ILE A 49 -8.27 5.17 -8.87
CA ILE A 49 -8.17 5.47 -10.31
C ILE A 49 -7.12 6.53 -10.62
N ASN A 50 -6.86 7.49 -9.71
CA ASN A 50 -5.82 8.50 -9.89
C ASN A 50 -4.39 7.90 -9.94
N ILE A 51 -4.15 6.81 -9.19
CA ILE A 51 -2.89 6.08 -9.27
C ILE A 51 -2.83 5.32 -10.59
N VAL A 52 -3.88 4.58 -10.95
CA VAL A 52 -3.96 3.85 -12.23
C VAL A 52 -3.71 4.77 -13.42
N SER A 53 -4.34 5.94 -13.45
CA SER A 53 -4.18 6.93 -14.52
C SER A 53 -2.75 7.44 -14.65
N LYS A 54 -2.07 7.71 -13.54
CA LYS A 54 -0.64 8.12 -13.55
C LYS A 54 0.25 7.02 -14.10
N TRP A 55 0.03 5.78 -13.66
CA TRP A 55 0.79 4.62 -14.12
C TRP A 55 0.56 4.34 -15.61
N LEU A 56 -0.69 4.41 -16.06
CA LEU A 56 -1.06 4.21 -17.46
C LEU A 56 -0.46 5.29 -18.37
N LYS A 57 -0.50 6.57 -17.94
CA LYS A 57 0.14 7.67 -18.67
C LYS A 57 1.64 7.43 -18.83
N HIS A 58 2.34 7.16 -17.72
CA HIS A 58 3.78 6.86 -17.75
C HIS A 58 4.10 5.66 -18.65
N TYR A 59 3.32 4.57 -18.54
CA TYR A 59 3.54 3.39 -19.36
C TYR A 59 3.34 3.66 -20.86
N ARG A 60 2.34 4.46 -21.23
CA ARG A 60 2.12 4.87 -22.63
C ARG A 60 3.25 5.72 -23.18
N GLU A 61 3.83 6.59 -22.37
CA GLU A 61 4.92 7.49 -22.77
C GLU A 61 6.28 6.76 -22.86
N PHE A 62 6.58 5.87 -21.91
CA PHE A 62 7.91 5.29 -21.76
C PHE A 62 8.00 3.79 -22.10
N GLY A 63 6.87 3.10 -22.29
CA GLY A 63 6.81 1.66 -22.54
C GLY A 63 7.26 0.76 -21.37
N LYS A 64 7.70 1.36 -20.27
CA LYS A 64 8.15 0.67 -19.06
C LYS A 64 7.64 1.36 -17.82
N TYR A 65 7.46 0.58 -16.76
CA TYR A 65 7.31 1.14 -15.43
C TYR A 65 8.68 1.35 -14.80
N CYS A 66 8.88 2.47 -14.10
CA CYS A 66 10.07 2.70 -13.29
C CYS A 66 9.64 2.66 -11.82
N ARG A 67 10.11 1.65 -11.09
CA ARG A 67 10.00 1.60 -9.63
C ARG A 67 11.41 1.61 -9.05
N PRO A 68 12.00 2.79 -8.79
CA PRO A 68 13.31 2.88 -8.16
C PRO A 68 13.30 2.05 -6.89
N TRP A 69 14.19 1.07 -6.83
CA TRP A 69 14.33 0.20 -5.68
C TRP A 69 15.79 0.17 -5.27
N LEU A 70 16.04 0.57 -4.02
CA LEU A 70 17.39 0.64 -3.47
C LEU A 70 17.89 -0.72 -2.95
N GLY A 71 17.07 -1.76 -2.99
CA GLY A 71 17.46 -3.07 -2.46
C GLY A 71 17.59 -3.09 -0.93
N ILE A 72 16.98 -2.15 -0.22
CA ILE A 72 17.07 -2.05 1.25
C ILE A 72 15.71 -2.35 1.85
N GLU A 73 15.63 -3.43 2.64
CA GLU A 73 14.48 -3.68 3.49
C GLU A 73 14.61 -2.86 4.77
N VAL A 74 13.54 -2.16 5.11
CA VAL A 74 13.54 -1.20 6.20
C VAL A 74 12.31 -1.32 7.08
N SER A 75 12.53 -1.21 8.39
CA SER A 75 11.49 -1.13 9.41
C SER A 75 11.53 0.20 10.14
N ASN A 76 10.39 0.59 10.70
CA ASN A 76 10.33 1.76 11.55
C ASN A 76 11.05 1.46 12.87
N LEU A 77 11.87 2.39 13.36
CA LEU A 77 12.52 2.26 14.67
C LEU A 77 11.52 1.97 15.81
N PHE A 78 10.28 2.45 15.71
CA PHE A 78 9.24 2.23 16.72
C PHE A 78 8.53 0.88 16.63
N THR A 79 8.76 0.10 15.57
CA THR A 79 8.13 -1.22 15.41
C THR A 79 9.04 -2.37 15.83
N VAL A 80 10.26 -2.07 16.30
CA VAL A 80 11.21 -3.11 16.72
C VAL A 80 10.94 -3.60 18.14
N GLU A 81 11.39 -4.82 18.42
CA GLU A 81 11.30 -5.39 19.77
C GLU A 81 12.05 -4.52 20.79
N VAL A 82 11.49 -4.43 21.99
CA VAL A 82 12.03 -3.60 23.09
C VAL A 82 13.50 -3.92 23.37
N CYS A 83 13.86 -5.20 23.36
CA CYS A 83 15.24 -5.66 23.57
C CYS A 83 16.22 -5.11 22.52
N ILE A 84 15.79 -4.93 21.27
CA ILE A 84 16.61 -4.33 20.21
C ILE A 84 16.68 -2.82 20.40
N TRP A 85 15.54 -2.19 20.74
CA TRP A 85 15.45 -0.76 20.97
C TRP A 85 16.36 -0.27 22.11
N GLU A 86 16.40 -0.98 23.23
CA GLU A 86 17.30 -0.68 24.36
C GLU A 86 18.77 -0.70 23.94
N ARG A 87 19.19 -1.70 23.17
CA ARG A 87 20.58 -1.80 22.66
C ARG A 87 20.93 -0.66 21.71
N ILE A 88 19.96 -0.17 20.95
CA ILE A 88 20.17 0.96 20.03
C ILE A 88 20.35 2.25 20.84
N ILE A 89 19.49 2.53 21.81
CA ILE A 89 19.57 3.78 22.58
C ILE A 89 20.75 3.82 23.53
N GLN A 90 21.17 2.68 24.07
CA GLN A 90 22.43 2.60 24.80
C GLN A 90 23.64 3.03 23.94
N LYS A 91 23.60 2.78 22.62
CA LYS A 91 24.66 3.19 21.69
C LYS A 91 24.45 4.59 21.12
N PHE A 92 23.19 5.00 20.99
CA PHE A 92 22.76 6.22 20.32
C PHE A 92 21.67 6.90 21.16
N CYS A 93 22.08 7.52 22.27
CA CYS A 93 21.20 8.04 23.30
C CYS A 93 20.24 9.16 22.83
N ASP A 94 20.57 9.83 21.73
CA ASP A 94 19.82 10.98 21.22
C ASP A 94 18.86 10.64 20.05
N LEU A 95 18.69 9.35 19.74
CA LEU A 95 17.78 8.91 18.68
C LEU A 95 16.31 9.11 19.08
N LYS A 96 15.67 10.11 18.46
CA LYS A 96 14.23 10.39 18.64
C LYS A 96 13.34 9.73 17.60
N ASN A 97 13.86 9.49 16.39
CA ASN A 97 13.15 8.91 15.25
C ASN A 97 14.17 8.23 14.34
N GLY A 98 13.76 7.22 13.57
CA GLY A 98 14.66 6.58 12.63
C GLY A 98 14.02 5.46 11.82
N ILE A 99 14.80 4.98 10.86
CA ILE A 99 14.51 3.81 10.04
C ILE A 99 15.64 2.82 10.30
N ILE A 100 15.29 1.57 10.57
CA ILE A 100 16.25 0.48 10.72
C ILE A 100 16.36 -0.25 9.39
N VAL A 101 17.60 -0.53 9.00
CA VAL A 101 17.88 -1.39 7.86
C VAL A 101 17.93 -2.82 8.37
N ASP A 102 16.95 -3.63 7.95
CA ASP A 102 16.84 -5.04 8.35
C ASP A 102 17.66 -5.94 7.43
N GLU A 103 17.60 -5.68 6.12
CA GLU A 103 18.31 -6.45 5.10
C GLU A 103 18.80 -5.52 3.98
N VAL A 104 20.02 -5.77 3.51
CA VAL A 104 20.53 -5.19 2.26
C VAL A 104 20.63 -6.31 1.24
N ARG A 105 19.77 -6.25 0.21
CA ARG A 105 19.79 -7.24 -0.87
C ARG A 105 20.97 -6.99 -1.80
N SER A 106 21.74 -8.04 -2.04
CA SER A 106 22.86 -7.99 -2.99
C SER A 106 22.32 -7.96 -4.42
N GLY A 107 22.57 -6.87 -5.18
CA GLY A 107 22.14 -6.75 -6.57
C GLY A 107 22.43 -5.41 -7.25
N ARG A 108 22.66 -5.44 -8.58
CA ARG A 108 22.95 -4.29 -9.45
C ARG A 108 21.76 -3.33 -9.52
N PHE A 109 21.96 -2.08 -9.10
CA PHE A 109 20.94 -1.04 -9.11
C PHE A 109 20.48 -0.70 -10.55
N LEU A 110 19.15 -0.80 -10.76
CA LEU A 110 18.33 -0.32 -11.90
C LEU A 110 18.53 -0.99 -13.29
N ARG A 111 17.42 -1.50 -13.85
CA ARG A 111 17.13 -1.63 -15.30
C ARG A 111 15.78 -0.98 -15.58
#